data_AF-A0AAD4C6L3-F1
#
_entry.id   AF-A0AAD4C6L3-F1
#
_cell.length_a   1.000
_cell.length_b   1.000
_cell.length_c   1.000
_cell.angle_alpha   90.00
_cell.angle_beta   90.00
_cell.angle_gamma   90.00
#
_symmetry.space_group_name_H-M   'P 1'
#
loop_
_entity.id
_entity.type
_entity.pdbx_description
1 polymer ?
#
loop_
_entity_poly.entity_id
_entity_poly.type
_entity_poly.pdbx_seq_one_letter_code
_entity_poly.pdbx_strand_id
1 'polypeptide(L)'
;MAILQNAEEPTQPEPVEPKPLFLRHSTRKSAILPEPDCKKTMRALRTGTFPYISYNVLSGRRHTQFDDVESFLYVLLLFFFSYAGALSVSELREADEAGFVRAIGSGRPSHTRNWPRKYADWADGEAEQIGNHKHIAVTTTDGAMTLIQSAEFVDCLDNNWPEELHDPICDLIHASFTIFHRSTLHTAAKRSRTEVSHADFVSMLDEWLNLYCHLEDKFSNCPFKQPEGYVWFSLFKR
;
A
#
# COMPACT_ATOMS: atom_id res chain seq x y z
N MET A 1 -55.03 39.90 46.79
CA MET A 1 -54.05 39.99 45.68
C MET A 1 -52.67 39.83 46.30
N ALA A 2 -52.06 38.66 46.15
CA ALA A 2 -50.79 38.31 46.78
C ALA A 2 -49.62 38.70 45.88
N ILE A 3 -48.65 39.42 46.44
CA ILE A 3 -47.39 39.79 45.81
C ILE A 3 -46.41 38.66 46.11
N LEU A 4 -46.09 37.85 45.10
CA LEU A 4 -45.07 36.80 45.17
C LEU A 4 -43.70 37.44 44.91
N GLN A 5 -42.82 37.32 45.90
CA GLN A 5 -41.40 37.69 45.80
C GLN A 5 -40.66 36.69 44.91
N ASN A 6 -39.79 37.24 44.07
CA ASN A 6 -39.05 36.56 43.01
C ASN A 6 -38.13 35.45 43.56
N ALA A 7 -38.16 34.30 42.88
CA ALA A 7 -37.23 33.19 43.07
C ALA A 7 -35.85 33.55 42.51
N GLU A 8 -34.81 33.12 43.23
CA GLU A 8 -33.40 33.21 42.84
C GLU A 8 -33.14 32.48 41.52
N GLU A 9 -32.37 33.14 40.66
CA GLU A 9 -31.96 32.68 39.33
C GLU A 9 -30.83 31.63 39.46
N PRO A 10 -30.88 30.48 38.76
CA PRO A 10 -29.82 29.49 38.81
C PRO A 10 -28.56 29.96 38.08
N THR A 11 -27.43 29.93 38.81
CA THR A 11 -26.06 30.07 38.30
C THR A 11 -25.83 29.21 37.05
N GLN A 12 -25.44 29.85 35.93
CA GLN A 12 -25.08 29.14 34.71
C GLN A 12 -23.79 28.32 34.89
N PRO A 13 -23.73 27.06 34.41
CA PRO A 13 -22.49 26.30 34.40
C PRO A 13 -21.53 26.84 33.32
N GLU A 14 -20.28 27.08 33.72
CA GLU A 14 -19.21 27.48 32.79
C GLU A 14 -18.94 26.41 31.71
N PRO A 15 -18.48 26.80 30.51
CA PRO A 15 -18.17 25.87 29.44
C PRO A 15 -16.93 25.04 29.78
N VAL A 16 -17.08 23.72 29.88
CA VAL A 16 -15.96 22.78 29.97
C VAL A 16 -15.30 22.67 28.59
N GLU A 17 -14.13 23.30 28.47
CA GLU A 17 -13.27 23.22 27.29
C GLU A 17 -12.81 21.74 27.08
N PRO A 18 -12.99 21.15 25.89
CA PRO A 18 -12.61 19.76 25.65
C PRO A 18 -11.08 19.62 25.61
N LYS A 19 -10.53 18.86 26.58
CA LYS A 19 -9.11 18.50 26.59
C LYS A 19 -8.75 17.68 25.34
N PRO A 20 -7.69 18.03 24.59
CA PRO A 20 -7.26 17.28 23.42
C PRO A 20 -6.76 15.89 23.84
N LEU A 21 -7.46 14.87 23.35
CA LEU A 21 -7.27 13.46 23.68
C LEU A 21 -6.22 12.82 22.75
N PHE A 22 -5.09 13.49 22.50
CA PHE A 22 -3.97 12.91 21.74
C PHE A 22 -2.63 13.50 22.17
N LEU A 23 -2.10 13.01 23.28
CA LEU A 23 -0.65 13.06 23.54
C LEU A 23 -0.25 11.97 24.55
N ARG A 24 -0.39 10.70 24.14
CA ARG A 24 0.35 9.61 24.79
C ARG A 24 1.71 9.50 24.14
N HIS A 25 2.71 10.15 24.72
CA HIS A 25 4.11 9.84 24.49
C HIS A 25 4.37 8.39 24.92
N SER A 26 4.42 7.47 23.96
CA SER A 26 5.01 6.15 24.19
C SER A 26 6.52 6.34 24.28
N THR A 27 7.04 6.39 25.52
CA THR A 27 8.47 6.29 25.80
C THR A 27 8.91 4.86 25.51
N ARG A 28 9.30 4.62 24.25
CA ARG A 28 9.95 3.37 23.84
C ARG A 28 11.30 3.31 24.55
N LYS A 29 11.44 2.42 25.54
CA LYS A 29 12.75 2.07 26.12
C LYS A 29 13.65 1.60 24.97
N SER A 30 14.73 2.35 24.70
CA SER A 30 15.80 1.92 23.80
C SER A 30 16.34 0.57 24.26
N ALA A 31 16.08 -0.48 23.49
CA ALA A 31 16.82 -1.71 23.62
C ALA A 31 18.26 -1.44 23.14
N ILE A 32 19.22 -1.64 24.03
CA ILE A 32 20.64 -1.62 23.71
C ILE A 32 20.89 -2.73 22.68
N LEU A 33 21.29 -2.34 21.47
CA LEU A 33 21.74 -3.28 20.45
C LEU A 33 23.10 -3.86 20.89
N PRO A 34 23.33 -5.17 20.79
CA PRO A 34 24.66 -5.73 21.01
C PRO A 34 25.63 -5.21 19.94
N GLU A 35 26.87 -4.93 20.33
CA GLU A 35 27.90 -4.41 19.43
C GLU A 35 28.13 -5.35 18.23
N PRO A 36 28.38 -4.78 17.02
CA PRO A 36 28.53 -5.58 15.81
C PRO A 36 29.90 -6.28 15.81
N ASP A 37 29.87 -7.59 15.97
CA ASP A 37 31.04 -8.44 15.74
C ASP A 37 31.44 -8.34 14.25
N CYS A 38 32.61 -7.78 14.02
CA CYS A 38 33.14 -7.46 12.70
C CYS A 38 33.33 -8.76 11.90
N LYS A 39 32.65 -8.86 10.74
CA LYS A 39 32.76 -9.89 9.67
C LYS A 39 31.62 -10.92 9.52
N LYS A 40 30.47 -10.74 10.17
CA LYS A 40 29.22 -11.35 9.68
C LYS A 40 28.37 -10.28 9.03
N THR A 41 28.40 -10.22 7.71
CA THR A 41 27.46 -9.43 6.89
C THR A 41 26.06 -9.73 7.41
N MET A 42 25.42 -8.74 8.03
CA MET A 42 24.02 -8.84 8.46
C MET A 42 23.14 -9.01 7.21
N ARG A 43 22.99 -10.25 6.74
CA ARG A 43 21.76 -10.65 6.05
C ARG A 43 20.68 -10.63 7.12
N ALA A 44 20.10 -9.45 7.34
CA ALA A 44 18.83 -9.37 8.04
C ALA A 44 17.90 -10.38 7.35
N LEU A 45 17.38 -11.35 8.10
CA LEU A 45 16.28 -12.19 7.63
C LEU A 45 15.10 -11.25 7.37
N ARG A 46 15.02 -10.70 6.15
CA ARG A 46 13.91 -9.89 5.63
C ARG A 46 12.77 -10.80 5.16
N THR A 47 12.37 -11.74 6.00
CA THR A 47 11.25 -12.65 5.73
C THR A 47 10.00 -11.81 5.51
N GLY A 48 9.51 -11.77 4.27
CA GLY A 48 8.23 -11.14 3.90
C GLY A 48 8.30 -9.87 3.07
N THR A 49 9.44 -9.16 2.97
CA THR A 49 9.51 -7.94 2.13
C THR A 49 10.07 -8.19 0.73
N PHE A 50 10.63 -9.38 0.50
CA PHE A 50 11.28 -9.79 -0.75
C PHE A 50 10.45 -9.50 -2.03
N PRO A 51 9.13 -9.77 -2.08
CA PRO A 51 8.33 -9.48 -3.27
C PRO A 51 8.20 -7.99 -3.57
N TYR A 52 8.49 -7.10 -2.62
CA TYR A 52 8.43 -5.65 -2.82
C TYR A 52 9.79 -5.02 -3.09
N ILE A 53 10.90 -5.75 -2.95
CA ILE A 53 12.23 -5.17 -3.17
C ILE A 53 12.41 -4.81 -4.64
N SER A 54 12.90 -3.60 -4.93
CA SER A 54 13.25 -3.17 -6.28
C SER A 54 14.28 -4.09 -6.95
N TYR A 55 14.22 -4.23 -8.26
CA TYR A 55 15.18 -5.06 -8.99
C TYR A 55 16.62 -4.50 -8.88
N ASN A 56 16.79 -3.18 -8.71
CA ASN A 56 18.11 -2.56 -8.48
C ASN A 56 18.74 -3.11 -7.20
N VAL A 57 17.97 -3.14 -6.11
CA VAL A 57 18.43 -3.66 -4.81
C VAL A 57 18.65 -5.17 -4.89
N LEU A 58 17.76 -5.91 -5.56
CA LEU A 58 17.94 -7.35 -5.81
C LEU A 58 19.21 -7.64 -6.62
N SER A 59 19.63 -6.71 -7.48
CA SER A 59 20.87 -6.78 -8.24
C SER A 59 22.11 -6.34 -7.44
N GLY A 60 21.99 -6.13 -6.13
CA GLY A 60 23.08 -5.75 -5.23
C GLY A 60 23.45 -4.27 -5.28
N ARG A 61 22.64 -3.41 -5.93
CA ARG A 61 22.88 -1.96 -5.93
C ARG A 61 22.47 -1.34 -4.59
N ARG A 62 23.03 -0.15 -4.31
CA ARG A 62 22.66 0.64 -3.14
C ARG A 62 21.20 1.08 -3.27
N HIS A 63 20.44 0.89 -2.19
CA HIS A 63 19.08 1.38 -2.05
C HIS A 63 19.02 2.91 -2.11
N THR A 64 18.05 3.43 -2.85
CA THR A 64 17.78 4.85 -3.08
C THR A 64 16.28 5.12 -3.05
N GLN A 65 15.88 6.39 -2.97
CA GLN A 65 14.46 6.78 -2.97
C GLN A 65 13.65 6.25 -4.18
N PHE A 66 14.30 6.01 -5.32
CA PHE A 66 13.64 5.46 -6.51
C PHE A 66 13.20 4.01 -6.32
N ASP A 67 13.92 3.28 -5.47
CA ASP A 67 13.61 1.90 -5.13
C ASP A 67 12.38 1.80 -4.23
N ASP A 68 12.12 2.83 -3.42
CA ASP A 68 10.89 2.95 -2.64
C ASP A 68 9.68 3.15 -3.57
N VAL A 69 9.82 3.96 -4.63
CA VAL A 69 8.76 4.15 -5.65
C VAL A 69 8.51 2.85 -6.42
N GLU A 70 9.56 2.11 -6.79
CA GLU A 70 9.40 0.80 -7.44
C GLU A 70 8.77 -0.23 -6.50
N SER A 71 9.12 -0.19 -5.21
CA SER A 71 8.48 -1.03 -4.20
C SER A 71 6.99 -0.72 -4.10
N PHE A 72 6.60 0.55 -4.20
CA PHE A 72 5.20 0.97 -4.21
C PHE A 72 4.45 0.46 -5.45
N LEU A 73 5.07 0.43 -6.64
CA LEU A 73 4.48 -0.23 -7.83
C LEU A 73 4.14 -1.70 -7.54
N TYR A 74 5.02 -2.44 -6.85
CA TYR A 74 4.75 -3.83 -6.50
C TYR A 74 3.65 -3.99 -5.44
N VAL A 75 3.54 -3.04 -4.51
CA VAL A 75 2.42 -2.97 -3.57
C VAL A 75 1.11 -2.67 -4.30
N LEU A 76 1.12 -1.80 -5.30
CA LEU A 76 -0.05 -1.50 -6.13
C LEU A 76 -0.53 -2.74 -6.90
N LEU A 77 0.38 -3.49 -7.52
CA LEU A 77 0.07 -4.79 -8.14
C LEU A 77 -0.51 -5.77 -7.13
N LEU A 78 0.11 -5.89 -5.95
CA LEU A 78 -0.39 -6.76 -4.89
C LEU A 78 -1.82 -6.40 -4.52
N PHE A 79 -2.11 -5.12 -4.39
CA PHE A 79 -3.44 -4.64 -4.03
C PHE A 79 -4.47 -5.15 -5.05
N PHE A 80 -4.24 -4.96 -6.35
CA PHE A 80 -5.18 -5.45 -7.37
C PHE A 80 -5.28 -6.97 -7.44
N PHE A 81 -4.21 -7.71 -7.14
CA PHE A 81 -4.25 -9.18 -7.14
C PHE A 81 -4.87 -9.81 -5.90
N SER A 82 -4.65 -9.22 -4.73
CA SER A 82 -4.93 -9.90 -3.47
C SER A 82 -6.08 -9.28 -2.69
N TYR A 83 -6.49 -8.05 -3.00
CA TYR A 83 -7.58 -7.41 -2.27
C TYR A 83 -8.91 -8.14 -2.53
N ALA A 84 -9.51 -8.65 -1.47
CA ALA A 84 -10.78 -9.39 -1.53
C ALA A 84 -11.97 -8.57 -1.04
N GLY A 85 -11.80 -7.26 -0.86
CA GLY A 85 -12.79 -6.38 -0.23
C GLY A 85 -12.45 -6.04 1.22
N ALA A 86 -13.28 -5.23 1.88
CA ALA A 86 -13.07 -4.83 3.25
C ALA A 86 -13.37 -6.00 4.19
N LEU A 87 -12.72 -5.99 5.35
CA LEU A 87 -13.13 -6.85 6.46
C LEU A 87 -14.57 -6.54 6.87
N SER A 88 -15.28 -7.56 7.37
CA SER A 88 -16.55 -7.33 8.06
C SER A 88 -16.35 -6.49 9.34
N VAL A 89 -17.40 -5.82 9.83
CA VAL A 89 -17.34 -5.03 11.07
C VAL A 89 -16.85 -5.88 12.26
N SER A 90 -17.28 -7.14 12.34
CA SER A 90 -16.80 -8.07 13.36
C SER A 90 -15.30 -8.32 13.27
N GLU A 91 -14.79 -8.61 12.07
CA GLU A 91 -13.37 -8.89 11.87
C GLU A 91 -12.51 -7.63 12.05
N LEU A 92 -13.01 -6.45 11.68
CA LEU A 92 -12.37 -5.17 11.95
C LEU A 92 -12.23 -4.92 13.44
N ARG A 93 -13.29 -5.16 14.22
CA ARG A 93 -13.26 -5.02 15.67
C ARG A 93 -12.28 -6.01 16.31
N GLU A 94 -12.31 -7.27 15.88
CA GLU A 94 -11.36 -8.29 16.35
C GLU A 94 -9.91 -7.91 16.02
N ALA A 95 -9.67 -7.37 14.82
CA ALA A 95 -8.35 -6.89 14.42
C ALA A 95 -7.91 -5.70 15.28
N ASP A 96 -8.79 -4.73 15.54
CA ASP A 96 -8.50 -3.57 16.39
C ASP A 96 -8.20 -3.97 17.84
N GLU A 97 -8.99 -4.87 18.43
CA GLU A 97 -8.76 -5.43 19.76
C GLU A 97 -7.42 -6.18 19.84
N ALA A 98 -7.00 -6.81 18.73
CA ALA A 98 -5.70 -7.45 18.60
C ALA A 98 -4.56 -6.48 18.21
N GLY A 99 -4.82 -5.18 18.09
CA GLY A 99 -3.85 -4.16 17.68
C GLY A 99 -3.33 -4.35 16.25
N PHE A 100 -4.12 -4.97 15.38
CA PHE A 100 -3.78 -5.39 14.02
C PHE A 100 -2.57 -6.34 13.96
N VAL A 101 -2.22 -6.96 15.09
CA VAL A 101 -1.17 -7.99 15.17
C VAL A 101 -1.82 -9.35 15.07
N ARG A 102 -1.53 -10.10 14.01
CA ARG A 102 -2.03 -11.47 13.85
C ARG A 102 -1.07 -12.47 14.49
N ALA A 103 -1.62 -13.37 15.30
CA ALA A 103 -0.87 -14.48 15.86
C ALA A 103 -0.33 -15.39 14.74
N ILE A 104 0.90 -15.88 14.91
CA ILE A 104 1.52 -16.84 13.99
C ILE A 104 0.62 -18.08 13.91
N GLY A 105 0.22 -18.48 12.70
CA GLY A 105 -0.64 -19.64 12.45
C GLY A 105 -2.15 -19.34 12.36
N SER A 106 -2.59 -18.10 12.51
CA SER A 106 -4.01 -17.70 12.43
C SER A 106 -4.65 -17.75 11.03
N GLY A 107 -4.02 -18.39 10.04
CA GLY A 107 -4.47 -18.41 8.63
C GLY A 107 -4.21 -17.08 7.91
N ARG A 108 -4.86 -16.80 6.78
CA ARG A 108 -4.86 -15.46 6.13
C ARG A 108 -6.11 -14.67 6.51
N PRO A 109 -6.06 -13.33 6.50
CA PRO A 109 -7.26 -12.52 6.61
C PRO A 109 -8.20 -12.76 5.42
N SER A 110 -9.51 -12.78 5.68
CA SER A 110 -10.56 -12.94 4.66
C SER A 110 -10.53 -11.87 3.57
N HIS A 111 -10.07 -10.66 3.90
CA HIS A 111 -9.89 -9.54 2.97
C HIS A 111 -8.69 -9.69 2.02
N THR A 112 -7.95 -10.80 2.09
CA THR A 112 -6.78 -11.04 1.24
C THR A 112 -6.81 -12.41 0.57
N ARG A 113 -6.40 -12.47 -0.70
CA ARG A 113 -6.20 -13.70 -1.46
C ARG A 113 -4.72 -14.02 -1.60
N ASN A 114 -4.42 -15.22 -2.10
CA ASN A 114 -3.05 -15.59 -2.44
C ASN A 114 -2.59 -14.81 -3.66
N TRP A 115 -1.27 -14.66 -3.79
CA TRP A 115 -0.68 -14.21 -5.05
C TRP A 115 -1.05 -15.18 -6.17
N PRO A 116 -1.22 -14.69 -7.41
CA PRO A 116 -1.31 -15.59 -8.55
C PRO A 116 -0.04 -16.43 -8.62
N ARG A 117 -0.20 -17.72 -8.94
CA ARG A 117 0.91 -18.70 -8.83
C ARG A 117 2.17 -18.27 -9.58
N LYS A 118 1.99 -17.66 -10.76
CA LYS A 118 3.08 -17.11 -11.60
C LYS A 118 3.92 -16.03 -10.91
N TYR A 119 3.32 -15.30 -9.97
CA TYR A 119 3.97 -14.24 -9.20
C TYR A 119 4.27 -14.68 -7.76
N ALA A 120 3.84 -15.86 -7.33
CA ALA A 120 4.22 -16.42 -6.03
C ALA A 120 5.75 -16.58 -5.90
N ASP A 121 6.41 -16.89 -7.02
CA ASP A 121 7.87 -16.98 -7.09
C ASP A 121 8.55 -15.62 -6.81
N TRP A 122 7.84 -14.49 -6.90
CA TRP A 122 8.39 -13.19 -6.48
C TRP A 122 8.51 -13.09 -4.95
N ALA A 123 7.74 -13.88 -4.21
CA ALA A 123 7.80 -13.94 -2.75
C ALA A 123 8.83 -14.96 -2.26
N ASP A 124 8.90 -16.13 -2.90
CA ASP A 124 9.60 -17.30 -2.38
C ASP A 124 10.77 -17.80 -3.27
N GLY A 125 11.02 -17.15 -4.41
CA GLY A 125 12.07 -17.55 -5.36
C GLY A 125 13.47 -17.02 -5.03
N GLU A 126 14.44 -17.39 -5.87
CA GLU A 126 15.82 -16.92 -5.74
C GLU A 126 15.96 -15.45 -6.16
N ALA A 127 16.77 -14.69 -5.41
CA ALA A 127 16.95 -13.24 -5.58
C ALA A 127 17.23 -12.81 -7.02
N GLU A 128 18.09 -13.57 -7.71
CA GLU A 128 18.50 -13.29 -9.07
C GLU A 128 17.37 -13.52 -10.08
N GLN A 129 16.59 -14.59 -9.91
CA GLN A 129 15.46 -14.92 -10.78
C GLN A 129 14.35 -13.88 -10.62
N ILE A 130 14.03 -13.50 -9.38
CA ILE A 130 13.06 -12.45 -9.06
C ILE A 130 13.51 -11.12 -9.68
N GLY A 131 14.79 -10.78 -9.53
CA GLY A 131 15.39 -9.60 -10.13
C GLY A 131 15.28 -9.59 -11.66
N ASN A 132 15.48 -10.73 -12.32
CA ASN A 132 15.32 -10.86 -13.78
C ASN A 132 13.87 -10.68 -14.24
N HIS A 133 12.91 -11.33 -13.57
CA HIS A 133 11.50 -11.20 -13.91
C HIS A 133 11.02 -9.76 -13.75
N LYS A 134 11.37 -9.11 -12.63
CA LYS A 134 11.06 -7.70 -12.37
C LYS A 134 11.74 -6.78 -13.38
N HIS A 135 13.00 -7.02 -13.70
CA HIS A 135 13.72 -6.25 -14.71
C HIS A 135 13.01 -6.31 -16.07
N ILE A 136 12.70 -7.51 -16.56
CA ILE A 136 11.98 -7.67 -17.84
C ILE A 136 10.64 -6.93 -17.81
N ALA A 137 9.87 -7.09 -16.74
CA ALA A 137 8.57 -6.44 -16.60
C ALA A 137 8.70 -4.90 -16.65
N VAL A 138 9.67 -4.33 -15.95
CA VAL A 138 9.80 -2.88 -15.74
C VAL A 138 10.57 -2.17 -16.86
N THR A 139 11.50 -2.84 -17.54
CA THR A 139 12.39 -2.20 -18.51
C THR A 139 12.06 -2.49 -19.97
N THR A 140 11.04 -3.30 -20.26
CA THR A 140 10.63 -3.59 -21.64
C THR A 140 9.25 -3.01 -21.93
N THR A 141 9.03 -2.56 -23.18
CA THR A 141 7.73 -2.05 -23.63
C THR A 141 6.63 -3.10 -23.49
N ASP A 142 6.96 -4.37 -23.77
CA ASP A 142 5.99 -5.47 -23.74
C ASP A 142 5.76 -6.06 -22.34
N GLY A 143 6.62 -5.74 -21.37
CA GLY A 143 6.60 -6.34 -20.04
C GLY A 143 5.28 -6.09 -19.29
N ALA A 144 4.82 -4.84 -19.32
CA ALA A 144 3.55 -4.43 -18.72
C ALA A 144 2.35 -5.09 -19.42
N MET A 145 2.34 -5.06 -20.75
CA MET A 145 1.26 -5.65 -21.55
C MET A 145 1.17 -7.16 -21.34
N THR A 146 2.31 -7.85 -21.29
CA THR A 146 2.38 -9.29 -21.01
C THR A 146 1.81 -9.63 -19.63
N LEU A 147 2.02 -8.76 -18.64
CA LEU A 147 1.46 -8.93 -17.29
C LEU A 147 -0.06 -8.73 -17.30
N ILE A 148 -0.55 -7.64 -17.89
CA ILE A 148 -1.98 -7.30 -17.91
C ILE A 148 -2.80 -8.28 -18.74
N GLN A 149 -2.24 -8.79 -19.85
CA GLN A 149 -2.89 -9.78 -20.70
C GLN A 149 -2.75 -11.22 -20.21
N SER A 150 -2.05 -11.44 -19.08
CA SER A 150 -1.91 -12.79 -18.54
C SER A 150 -3.24 -13.30 -18.02
N ALA A 151 -3.54 -14.58 -18.24
CA ALA A 151 -4.76 -15.22 -17.75
C ALA A 151 -4.88 -15.04 -16.22
N GLU A 152 -3.76 -15.10 -15.50
CA GLU A 152 -3.73 -14.88 -14.05
C GLU A 152 -4.15 -13.47 -13.65
N PHE A 153 -3.81 -12.45 -14.43
CA PHE A 153 -4.22 -11.07 -14.16
C PHE A 153 -5.71 -10.88 -14.39
N VAL A 154 -6.20 -11.39 -15.53
CA VAL A 154 -7.63 -11.36 -15.88
C VAL A 154 -8.46 -12.10 -14.84
N ASP A 155 -8.06 -13.32 -14.46
CA ASP A 155 -8.73 -14.09 -13.40
C ASP A 155 -8.79 -13.31 -12.08
N CYS A 156 -7.73 -12.57 -11.73
CA CYS A 156 -7.74 -11.74 -10.53
C CYS A 156 -8.73 -10.58 -10.63
N LEU A 157 -8.78 -9.90 -11.78
CA LEU A 157 -9.73 -8.83 -12.02
C LEU A 157 -11.16 -9.35 -11.90
N ASP A 158 -11.50 -10.43 -12.61
CA ASP A 158 -12.83 -11.04 -12.61
C ASP A 158 -13.30 -11.42 -11.20
N ASN A 159 -12.38 -11.94 -10.37
CA ASN A 159 -12.74 -12.43 -9.06
C ASN A 159 -12.70 -11.34 -7.97
N ASN A 160 -11.94 -10.26 -8.13
CA ASN A 160 -11.70 -9.24 -7.09
C ASN A 160 -12.45 -7.93 -7.34
N TRP A 161 -12.68 -7.58 -8.61
CA TRP A 161 -13.09 -6.24 -9.02
C TRP A 161 -14.33 -6.28 -9.92
N PRO A 162 -15.28 -5.34 -9.78
CA PRO A 162 -16.34 -5.12 -10.75
C PRO A 162 -15.79 -4.92 -12.17
N GLU A 163 -16.51 -5.43 -13.17
CA GLU A 163 -16.13 -5.35 -14.59
C GLU A 163 -15.82 -3.92 -15.04
N GLU A 164 -16.57 -2.94 -14.52
CA GLU A 164 -16.37 -1.52 -14.87
C GLU A 164 -15.03 -0.95 -14.39
N LEU A 165 -14.32 -1.64 -13.48
CA LEU A 165 -12.99 -1.24 -12.99
C LEU A 165 -11.84 -1.95 -13.70
N HIS A 166 -12.12 -2.95 -14.56
CA HIS A 166 -11.08 -3.74 -15.20
C HIS A 166 -10.18 -2.87 -16.09
N ASP A 167 -10.77 -2.14 -17.03
CA ASP A 167 -10.04 -1.24 -17.92
C ASP A 167 -9.30 -0.14 -17.16
N PRO A 168 -9.93 0.60 -16.20
CA PRO A 168 -9.23 1.56 -15.35
C PRO A 168 -8.00 0.96 -14.64
N ILE A 169 -8.10 -0.24 -14.07
CA ILE A 169 -6.98 -0.88 -13.37
C ILE A 169 -5.87 -1.24 -14.38
N CYS A 170 -6.23 -1.77 -15.54
CA CYS A 170 -5.27 -2.06 -16.61
C CYS A 170 -4.51 -0.80 -17.04
N ASP A 171 -5.23 0.31 -17.25
CA ASP A 171 -4.66 1.61 -17.62
C ASP A 171 -3.68 2.12 -16.56
N LEU A 172 -4.03 2.01 -15.28
CA LEU A 172 -3.17 2.42 -14.16
C LEU A 172 -1.87 1.60 -14.13
N ILE A 173 -1.97 0.29 -14.22
CA ILE A 173 -0.80 -0.59 -14.21
C ILE A 173 0.07 -0.29 -15.44
N HIS A 174 -0.52 -0.17 -16.62
CA HIS A 174 0.21 0.13 -17.85
C HIS A 174 0.93 1.49 -17.77
N ALA A 175 0.23 2.53 -17.30
CA ALA A 175 0.82 3.87 -17.10
C ALA A 175 1.97 3.84 -16.10
N SER A 176 1.79 3.13 -14.98
CA SER A 176 2.82 2.98 -13.95
C SER A 176 4.09 2.35 -14.53
N PHE A 177 3.98 1.20 -15.19
CA PHE A 177 5.13 0.54 -15.82
C PHE A 177 5.75 1.39 -16.94
N THR A 178 4.94 2.12 -17.70
CA THR A 178 5.43 3.00 -18.77
C THR A 178 6.36 4.10 -18.22
N ILE A 179 6.02 4.70 -17.08
CA ILE A 179 6.87 5.72 -16.44
C ILE A 179 8.22 5.10 -16.05
N PHE A 180 8.21 3.91 -15.46
CA PHE A 180 9.45 3.20 -15.14
C PHE A 180 10.27 2.84 -16.38
N HIS A 181 9.65 2.29 -17.41
CA HIS A 181 10.31 1.96 -18.67
C HIS A 181 10.99 3.20 -19.28
N ARG A 182 10.28 4.33 -19.35
CA ARG A 182 10.81 5.60 -19.88
C ARG A 182 11.94 6.19 -19.03
N SER A 183 11.95 5.92 -17.73
CA SER A 183 13.02 6.34 -16.80
C SER A 183 14.27 5.44 -16.84
N THR A 184 14.31 4.46 -17.76
CA THR A 184 15.39 3.47 -17.79
C THR A 184 16.69 4.10 -18.29
N LEU A 185 17.70 4.11 -17.43
CA LEU A 185 19.06 4.53 -17.70
C LEU A 185 19.96 3.32 -17.98
N HIS A 186 20.63 3.31 -19.13
CA HIS A 186 21.66 2.32 -19.43
C HIS A 186 22.94 2.66 -18.65
N THR A 187 23.33 1.80 -17.70
CA THR A 187 24.55 1.97 -16.91
C THR A 187 25.67 1.06 -17.42
N ALA A 188 26.94 1.38 -17.09
CA ALA A 188 28.08 0.51 -17.41
C ALA A 188 28.02 -0.87 -16.72
N ALA A 189 27.17 -1.03 -15.71
CA ALA A 189 26.86 -2.32 -15.10
C ALA A 189 25.94 -3.17 -16.01
N LYS A 190 25.99 -4.50 -15.86
CA LYS A 190 25.28 -5.48 -16.72
C LYS A 190 23.75 -5.33 -16.83
N ARG A 191 23.11 -4.45 -16.06
CA ARG A 191 21.66 -4.19 -16.09
C ARG A 191 21.40 -2.69 -16.16
N SER A 192 20.29 -2.28 -16.77
CA SER A 192 19.84 -0.90 -16.68
C SER A 192 19.38 -0.55 -15.27
N ARG A 193 19.18 0.74 -15.01
CA ARG A 193 18.62 1.29 -13.77
C ARG A 193 17.36 2.07 -14.12
N THR A 194 16.39 2.13 -13.21
CA THR A 194 15.22 3.00 -13.27
C THR A 194 15.35 4.14 -12.28
N GLU A 195 14.94 5.35 -12.67
CA GLU A 195 14.95 6.54 -11.81
C GLU A 195 13.64 7.33 -12.00
N VAL A 196 12.56 6.87 -11.35
CA VAL A 196 11.25 7.54 -11.36
C VAL A 196 11.14 8.46 -10.16
N SER A 197 10.87 9.75 -10.37
CA SER A 197 10.65 10.65 -9.24
C SER A 197 9.32 10.34 -8.54
N HIS A 198 9.27 10.57 -7.22
CA HIS A 198 8.03 10.44 -6.46
C HIS A 198 6.92 11.34 -7.02
N ALA A 199 7.26 12.56 -7.47
CA ALA A 199 6.31 13.51 -8.03
C ALA A 199 5.67 12.98 -9.33
N ASP A 200 6.46 12.40 -10.23
CA ASP A 200 5.94 11.84 -11.48
C ASP A 200 4.98 10.67 -11.19
N PHE A 201 5.36 9.79 -10.26
CA PHE A 201 4.53 8.65 -9.90
C PHE A 201 3.22 9.08 -9.23
N VAL A 202 3.28 10.02 -8.28
CA VAL A 202 2.08 10.56 -7.62
C VAL A 202 1.18 11.33 -8.58
N SER A 203 1.74 12.14 -9.49
CA SER A 203 0.95 12.84 -10.50
C SER A 203 0.12 11.88 -11.35
N MET A 204 0.71 10.75 -11.75
CA MET A 204 0.01 9.72 -12.50
C MET A 204 -1.12 9.06 -11.68
N LEU A 205 -0.89 8.78 -10.39
CA LEU A 205 -1.94 8.27 -9.50
C LEU A 205 -3.08 9.28 -9.34
N ASP A 206 -2.75 10.56 -9.14
CA ASP A 206 -3.72 11.64 -8.99
C ASP A 206 -4.56 11.83 -10.27
N GLU A 207 -3.92 11.79 -11.44
CA GLU A 207 -4.62 11.84 -12.73
C GLU A 207 -5.60 10.67 -12.89
N TRP A 208 -5.15 9.45 -12.58
CA TRP A 208 -5.99 8.27 -12.60
C TRP A 208 -7.18 8.41 -11.63
N LEU A 209 -6.91 8.82 -10.39
CA LEU A 209 -7.95 9.03 -9.39
C LEU A 209 -8.97 10.08 -9.81
N ASN A 210 -8.52 11.19 -10.38
CA ASN A 210 -9.42 12.25 -10.86
C ASN A 210 -10.28 11.77 -12.03
N LEU A 211 -9.76 10.91 -12.90
CA LEU A 211 -10.50 10.36 -14.03
C LEU A 211 -11.60 9.39 -13.58
N TYR A 212 -11.33 8.57 -12.58
CA TYR A 212 -12.21 7.49 -12.14
C TYR A 212 -12.89 7.71 -10.77
N CYS A 213 -12.82 8.92 -10.19
CA CYS A 213 -13.47 9.26 -8.92
C CYS A 213 -14.98 9.00 -8.92
N HIS A 214 -15.64 9.12 -10.07
CA HIS A 214 -17.06 8.84 -10.23
C HIS A 214 -17.42 7.34 -10.06
N LEU A 215 -16.43 6.44 -10.07
CA LEU A 215 -16.60 5.01 -9.84
C LEU A 215 -16.44 4.64 -8.36
N GLU A 216 -16.18 5.59 -7.46
CA GLU A 216 -15.96 5.37 -6.01
C GLU A 216 -17.04 4.49 -5.35
N ASP A 217 -18.31 4.68 -5.70
CA ASP A 217 -19.41 3.89 -5.12
C ASP A 217 -19.42 2.43 -5.57
N LYS A 218 -18.74 2.12 -6.67
CA LYS A 218 -18.52 0.74 -7.15
C LYS A 218 -17.40 0.05 -6.39
N PHE A 219 -16.54 0.80 -5.71
CA PHE A 219 -15.73 0.29 -4.61
C PHE A 219 -16.63 0.09 -3.38
N SER A 220 -17.63 -0.78 -3.52
CA SER A 220 -18.60 -1.16 -2.47
C SER A 220 -17.94 -1.68 -1.19
N ASN A 221 -16.64 -1.95 -1.26
CA ASN A 221 -15.78 -2.45 -0.20
C ASN A 221 -14.59 -1.52 0.08
N CYS A 222 -14.64 -0.22 -0.23
CA CYS A 222 -13.59 0.70 0.18
C CYS A 222 -13.60 0.81 1.72
N PRO A 223 -12.51 0.42 2.43
CA PRO A 223 -12.48 0.42 3.90
C PRO A 223 -12.43 1.84 4.48
N PHE A 224 -12.50 2.86 3.63
CA PHE A 224 -12.35 4.28 3.96
C PHE A 224 -13.60 5.11 3.63
N LYS A 225 -14.75 4.46 3.40
CA LYS A 225 -16.04 5.12 3.20
C LYS A 225 -16.45 5.81 4.50
N GLN A 226 -16.26 7.12 4.61
CA GLN A 226 -16.88 7.93 5.67
C GLN A 226 -18.12 8.66 5.14
N PRO A 227 -19.06 9.04 6.03
CA PRO A 227 -20.29 9.76 5.65
C PRO A 227 -20.03 11.12 4.96
N GLU A 228 -18.82 11.65 5.06
CA GLU A 228 -18.42 12.98 4.60
C GLU A 228 -17.41 12.96 3.42
N GLY A 229 -17.12 11.77 2.86
CA GLY A 229 -16.15 11.57 1.76
C GLY A 229 -15.03 10.57 2.12
N TYR A 230 -14.35 10.02 1.11
CA TYR A 230 -13.38 8.93 1.29
C TYR A 230 -11.96 9.43 1.62
N VAL A 231 -11.28 8.72 2.54
CA VAL A 231 -9.94 9.07 3.05
C VAL A 231 -8.82 8.87 2.01
N TRP A 232 -9.05 8.09 0.93
CA TRP A 232 -8.01 7.79 -0.07
C TRP A 232 -7.42 9.07 -0.70
N PHE A 233 -8.26 10.08 -0.97
CA PHE A 233 -7.81 11.37 -1.50
C PHE A 233 -7.00 12.22 -0.52
N SER A 234 -7.04 11.92 0.78
CA SER A 234 -6.41 12.74 1.84
C SER A 234 -5.12 12.14 2.41
N LEU A 235 -4.90 10.83 2.23
CA LEU A 235 -3.69 10.16 2.71
C LEU A 235 -2.46 10.41 1.82
N PHE A 236 -2.68 10.72 0.53
CA PHE A 236 -1.61 11.02 -0.42
C PHE A 236 -1.42 12.52 -0.72
N LYS A 237 -2.35 13.39 -0.27
CA LYS A 237 -2.29 14.85 -0.44
C LYS A 237 -1.60 15.60 0.72
N ARG A 238 -0.68 14.97 1.45
CA ARG A 238 0.11 15.65 2.49
C ARG A 238 1.53 15.90 2.05
#